data_AF-A0A2S2NXB2-F1
#
_entry.id   AF-A0A2S2NXB2-F1
#
_cell.length_a   1.000
_cell.length_b   1.000
_cell.length_c   1.000
_cell.angle_alpha   90.00
_cell.angle_beta   90.00
_cell.angle_gamma   90.00
#
_symmetry.space_group_name_H-M   'P 1'
#
loop_
_entity.id
_entity.type
_entity.pdbx_description
1 polymer ?
#
loop_
_entity_poly.entity_id
_entity_poly.type
_entity_poly.pdbx_seq_one_letter_code
_entity_poly.pdbx_strand_id
1 'polypeptide(L)'
;KTKKHMETTKNFSASRALTTFIKPITTKTAQAEGAICLFIAAHSSVLSCDHLGELCKNCFKSSEAADSMKLHRTKCTGIICNVLAPHFQNELKNKINNGPYSILIDESTDISVLKFLGITIMYFDTSIKRVTSTYLSLVEMESCDAETLVN
;
A
#
# COMPACT_ATOMS: atom_id res chain seq x y z
N LYS A 1 -0.69 -38.87 -36.42
CA LYS A 1 0.09 -38.66 -35.17
C LYS A 1 0.75 -39.99 -34.78
N THR A 2 2.06 -39.99 -34.50
CA THR A 2 2.84 -41.20 -34.15
C THR A 2 2.55 -41.69 -32.72
N LYS A 3 2.68 -43.00 -32.46
CA LYS A 3 2.48 -43.58 -31.11
C LYS A 3 3.32 -42.89 -30.04
N LYS A 4 4.58 -42.57 -30.37
CA LYS A 4 5.50 -41.78 -29.53
C LYS A 4 4.91 -40.41 -29.13
N HIS A 5 4.28 -39.70 -30.08
CA HIS A 5 3.63 -38.42 -29.80
C HIS A 5 2.43 -38.59 -28.86
N MET A 6 1.67 -39.68 -28.96
CA MET A 6 0.53 -39.92 -28.07
C MET A 6 0.97 -40.24 -26.64
N GLU A 7 2.06 -40.98 -26.45
CA GLU A 7 2.61 -41.28 -25.11
C GLU A 7 3.20 -40.04 -24.42
N THR A 8 3.96 -39.20 -25.13
CA THR A 8 4.48 -37.95 -24.54
C THR A 8 3.35 -36.98 -24.15
N THR A 9 2.24 -36.98 -24.89
CA THR A 9 1.08 -36.09 -24.61
C THR A 9 0.32 -36.51 -23.34
N LYS A 10 0.31 -37.80 -22.99
CA LYS A 10 -0.34 -38.29 -21.76
C LYS A 10 0.28 -37.68 -20.49
N ASN A 11 1.60 -37.44 -20.50
CA ASN A 11 2.30 -36.81 -19.38
C ASN A 11 2.06 -35.29 -19.31
N PHE A 12 1.79 -34.63 -20.44
CA PHE A 12 1.45 -33.20 -20.49
C PHE A 12 0.04 -32.93 -19.93
N SER A 13 -0.87 -33.90 -20.06
CA SER A 13 -2.22 -33.83 -19.49
C SER A 13 -2.26 -33.97 -17.96
N ALA A 14 -1.14 -34.28 -17.31
CA ALA A 14 -0.98 -34.28 -15.86
C ALA A 14 -0.50 -32.93 -15.30
N SER A 15 -0.52 -31.86 -16.11
CA SER A 15 -0.28 -30.50 -15.61
C SER A 15 -1.34 -30.18 -14.54
N ARG A 16 -0.89 -30.03 -13.29
CA ARG A 16 -1.75 -29.71 -12.15
C ARG A 16 -2.50 -28.41 -12.46
N ALA A 17 -3.81 -28.42 -12.27
CA ALA A 17 -4.63 -27.22 -12.49
C ALA A 17 -4.04 -26.03 -11.71
N LEU A 18 -3.97 -24.86 -12.35
CA LEU A 18 -3.48 -23.60 -11.75
C LEU A 18 -4.17 -23.27 -10.42
N THR A 19 -5.43 -23.71 -10.26
CA THR A 19 -6.23 -23.63 -9.04
C THR A 19 -5.61 -24.33 -7.83
N THR A 20 -4.71 -25.30 -8.05
CA THR A 20 -3.94 -25.96 -6.98
C THR A 20 -2.86 -25.04 -6.39
N PHE A 21 -2.32 -24.13 -7.21
CA PHE A 21 -1.25 -23.20 -6.83
C PHE A 21 -1.79 -21.84 -6.39
N ILE A 22 -2.92 -21.41 -6.97
CA ILE A 22 -3.58 -20.15 -6.65
C ILE A 22 -4.79 -20.47 -5.77
N LYS A 23 -4.57 -20.48 -4.45
CA LYS A 23 -5.68 -20.44 -3.50
C LYS A 23 -6.21 -19.00 -3.42
N PRO A 24 -7.53 -18.78 -3.55
CA PRO A 24 -8.10 -17.46 -3.34
C PRO A 24 -7.78 -16.99 -1.93
N ILE A 25 -7.33 -15.75 -1.80
CA ILE A 25 -7.18 -15.11 -0.50
C ILE A 25 -8.57 -15.03 0.15
N THR A 26 -8.68 -15.45 1.41
CA THR A 26 -9.94 -15.30 2.14
C THR A 26 -10.12 -13.84 2.54
N THR A 27 -11.37 -13.40 2.67
CA THR A 27 -11.67 -12.00 3.06
C THR A 27 -11.00 -11.63 4.38
N LYS A 28 -10.91 -12.56 5.34
CA LYS A 28 -10.25 -12.32 6.63
C LYS A 28 -8.75 -12.12 6.48
N THR A 29 -8.08 -12.91 5.63
CA THR A 29 -6.65 -12.71 5.35
C THR A 29 -6.40 -11.39 4.65
N ALA A 30 -7.21 -11.02 3.65
CA ALA A 30 -7.09 -9.72 2.98
C ALA A 30 -7.27 -8.55 3.96
N GLN A 31 -8.25 -8.63 4.86
CA GLN A 31 -8.48 -7.63 5.90
C GLN A 31 -7.29 -7.51 6.86
N ALA A 32 -6.76 -8.64 7.34
CA ALA A 32 -5.62 -8.65 8.24
C ALA A 32 -4.35 -8.08 7.57
N GLU A 33 -4.06 -8.49 6.34
CA GLU A 33 -2.94 -7.95 5.58
C GLU A 33 -3.10 -6.46 5.29
N GLY A 34 -4.31 -6.01 4.91
CA GLY A 34 -4.62 -4.60 4.72
C GLY A 34 -4.41 -3.77 5.98
N ALA A 35 -4.86 -4.27 7.14
CA ALA A 35 -4.67 -3.61 8.42
C ALA A 35 -3.19 -3.51 8.83
N ILE A 36 -2.42 -4.59 8.64
CA ILE A 36 -0.98 -4.60 8.89
C ILE A 36 -0.26 -3.63 7.95
N CYS A 37 -0.59 -3.64 6.65
CA CYS A 37 -0.03 -2.70 5.68
C CYS A 37 -0.32 -1.24 6.04
N LEU A 38 -1.53 -0.95 6.53
CA LEU A 38 -1.91 0.38 6.98
C LEU A 38 -1.10 0.80 8.21
N PHE A 39 -0.96 -0.09 9.20
CA PHE A 39 -0.12 0.15 10.37
C PHE A 39 1.33 0.44 9.96
N ILE A 40 1.88 -0.34 9.03
CA ILE A 40 3.23 -0.15 8.52
C ILE A 40 3.36 1.21 7.83
N ALA A 41 2.44 1.56 6.93
CA ALA A 41 2.46 2.83 6.22
C ALA A 41 2.45 4.05 7.16
N ALA A 42 1.74 3.95 8.30
CA ALA A 42 1.59 5.04 9.24
C ALA A 42 2.70 5.12 10.30
N HIS A 43 3.29 3.99 10.70
CA HIS A 43 4.06 3.90 11.95
C HIS A 43 5.35 3.11 11.89
N SER A 44 5.74 2.54 10.74
CA SER A 44 6.93 1.70 10.64
C SER A 44 7.63 1.83 9.29
N SER A 45 8.87 1.37 9.24
CA SER A 45 9.51 1.02 7.97
C SER A 45 8.79 -0.14 7.31
N VAL A 46 8.67 -0.10 5.98
CA VAL A 46 8.19 -1.21 5.15
C VAL A 46 9.09 -2.45 5.31
N LEU A 47 10.36 -2.26 5.67
CA LEU A 47 11.30 -3.38 5.90
C LEU A 47 10.85 -4.30 7.03
N SER A 48 10.11 -3.79 8.02
CA SER A 48 9.60 -4.58 9.14
C SER A 48 8.61 -5.66 8.71
N CYS A 49 8.02 -5.57 7.52
CA CYS A 49 6.95 -6.49 7.09
C CYS A 49 7.44 -7.93 6.83
N ASP A 50 8.72 -8.11 6.46
CA ASP A 50 9.21 -9.41 5.96
C ASP A 50 9.15 -10.51 7.02
N HIS A 51 9.43 -10.19 8.29
CA HIS A 51 9.31 -11.12 9.40
C HIS A 51 8.00 -10.99 10.17
N LEU A 52 7.31 -9.86 10.05
CA LEU A 52 6.06 -9.63 10.78
C LEU A 52 4.96 -10.62 10.36
N GLY A 53 4.81 -10.88 9.05
CA GLY A 53 3.82 -11.85 8.57
C GLY A 53 4.08 -13.27 9.07
N GLU A 54 5.35 -13.66 9.19
CA GLU A 54 5.77 -14.96 9.72
C GLU A 54 5.61 -15.03 11.25
N LEU A 55 5.91 -13.93 11.96
CA LEU A 55 5.66 -13.82 13.38
C LEU A 55 4.16 -13.97 13.70
N CYS A 56 3.28 -13.33 12.91
CA CYS A 56 1.84 -13.46 13.08
C CYS A 56 1.37 -14.92 12.93
N LYS A 57 1.88 -15.68 11.95
CA LYS A 57 1.60 -17.12 11.83
C LYS A 57 2.05 -17.90 13.06
N ASN A 58 3.26 -17.62 13.52
CA ASN A 58 3.87 -18.37 14.62
C ASN A 58 3.19 -18.10 15.96
N CYS A 59 2.74 -16.86 16.20
CA CYS A 59 2.08 -16.46 17.44
C CYS A 59 0.57 -16.77 17.46
N PHE A 60 -0.12 -16.66 16.32
CA PHE A 60 -1.57 -16.80 16.23
C PHE A 60 -1.99 -18.08 15.51
N LYS A 61 -1.47 -19.20 16.00
CA LYS A 61 -1.80 -20.54 15.49
C LYS A 61 -3.32 -20.75 15.56
N SER A 62 -3.91 -21.38 14.53
CA SER A 62 -5.35 -21.61 14.37
C SER A 62 -6.18 -20.41 13.90
N SER A 63 -5.57 -19.23 13.71
CA SER A 63 -6.25 -18.14 13.02
C SER A 63 -6.20 -18.38 11.51
N GLU A 64 -7.37 -18.54 10.88
CA GLU A 64 -7.51 -18.65 9.41
C GLU A 64 -6.76 -17.52 8.68
N ALA A 65 -6.86 -16.31 9.22
CA ALA A 65 -6.22 -15.12 8.67
C ALA A 65 -4.69 -15.20 8.76
N ALA A 66 -4.15 -15.63 9.91
CA ALA A 66 -2.72 -15.75 10.12
C ALA A 66 -2.13 -16.91 9.30
N ASP A 67 -2.75 -18.09 9.36
CA ASP A 67 -2.29 -19.29 8.66
C ASP A 67 -2.18 -19.08 7.14
N SER A 68 -3.10 -18.32 6.56
CA SER A 68 -3.14 -18.01 5.13
C SER A 68 -2.37 -16.73 4.74
N MET A 69 -1.87 -15.96 5.72
CA MET A 69 -1.17 -14.70 5.49
C MET A 69 0.08 -14.92 4.64
N LYS A 70 0.34 -14.07 3.67
CA LYS A 70 1.59 -14.09 2.89
C LYS A 70 1.98 -12.65 2.63
N LEU A 71 2.62 -12.03 3.63
CA LEU A 71 2.96 -10.62 3.59
C LEU A 71 4.47 -10.44 3.68
N HIS A 72 5.07 -9.94 2.61
CA HIS A 72 6.46 -9.53 2.47
C HIS A 72 6.51 -8.19 1.75
N ARG A 73 7.71 -7.62 1.62
CA ARG A 73 7.94 -6.27 1.08
C ARG A 73 7.17 -5.96 -0.20
N THR A 74 7.32 -6.79 -1.22
CA THR A 74 6.66 -6.55 -2.53
C THR A 74 5.14 -6.47 -2.40
N LYS A 75 4.54 -7.36 -1.61
CA LYS A 75 3.08 -7.36 -1.42
C LYS A 75 2.64 -6.21 -0.53
N CYS A 76 3.38 -5.92 0.55
CA CYS A 76 3.11 -4.80 1.44
C CYS A 76 3.12 -3.49 0.65
N THR A 77 4.19 -3.22 -0.11
CA THR A 77 4.28 -2.07 -1.02
C THR A 77 3.15 -2.06 -2.04
N GLY A 78 2.84 -3.21 -2.66
CA GLY A 78 1.74 -3.31 -3.62
C GLY A 78 0.38 -2.95 -3.02
N ILE A 79 0.08 -3.39 -1.79
CA ILE A 79 -1.15 -3.06 -1.08
C ILE A 79 -1.16 -1.57 -0.72
N ILE A 80 -0.05 -1.03 -0.19
CA ILE A 80 0.04 0.38 0.18
C ILE A 80 -0.17 1.27 -1.05
N CYS A 81 0.59 1.04 -2.13
CA CYS A 81 0.58 1.92 -3.30
C CYS A 81 -0.66 1.74 -4.18
N ASN A 82 -1.18 0.52 -4.34
CA ASN A 82 -2.24 0.25 -5.32
C ASN A 82 -3.63 0.07 -4.71
N VAL A 83 -3.74 -0.04 -3.38
CA VAL A 83 -5.03 -0.23 -2.69
C VAL A 83 -5.28 0.88 -1.68
N LEU A 84 -4.39 1.04 -0.70
CA LEU A 84 -4.58 2.00 0.38
C LEU A 84 -4.44 3.45 -0.11
N ALA A 85 -3.38 3.76 -0.87
CA ALA A 85 -3.16 5.12 -1.35
C ALA A 85 -4.30 5.65 -2.25
N PRO A 86 -4.78 4.93 -3.28
CA PRO A 86 -5.91 5.38 -4.08
C PRO A 86 -7.21 5.52 -3.26
N HIS A 87 -7.42 4.62 -2.28
CA HIS A 87 -8.57 4.69 -1.39
C HIS A 87 -8.58 5.98 -0.57
N PHE A 88 -7.48 6.28 0.14
CA PHE A 88 -7.40 7.49 0.98
C PHE A 88 -7.33 8.79 0.15
N GLN A 89 -6.75 8.76 -1.05
CA GLN A 89 -6.81 9.89 -1.98
C GLN A 89 -8.25 10.20 -2.39
N ASN A 90 -9.04 9.17 -2.73
CA ASN A 90 -10.45 9.35 -3.07
C ASN A 90 -11.29 9.78 -1.85
N GLU A 91 -11.01 9.23 -0.67
CA GLU A 91 -11.65 9.66 0.58
C GLU A 91 -11.38 11.14 0.85
N LEU A 92 -10.11 11.56 0.78
CA LEU A 92 -9.72 12.96 0.94
C LEU A 92 -10.41 13.85 -0.07
N LYS A 93 -10.43 13.47 -1.35
CA LYS A 93 -11.14 14.21 -2.41
C LYS A 93 -12.62 14.39 -2.09
N ASN A 94 -13.28 13.36 -1.59
CA ASN A 94 -14.69 13.42 -1.21
C ASN A 94 -14.92 14.29 0.04
N LYS A 95 -13.97 14.31 0.98
CA LYS A 95 -14.03 15.13 2.19
C LYS A 95 -13.82 16.61 1.90
N ILE A 96 -12.88 16.95 1.02
CA ILE A 96 -12.62 18.35 0.66
C ILE A 96 -13.68 18.88 -0.31
N ASN A 97 -14.11 18.07 -1.29
CA ASN A 97 -15.12 18.40 -2.30
C ASN A 97 -15.17 19.90 -2.69
N ASN A 98 -16.33 20.56 -2.58
CA ASN A 98 -16.50 21.99 -2.83
C ASN A 98 -16.33 22.85 -1.56
N GLY A 99 -15.80 22.27 -0.48
CA GLY A 99 -15.53 22.97 0.76
C GLY A 99 -14.24 23.79 0.69
N PRO A 100 -14.11 24.86 1.49
CA PRO A 100 -12.85 25.58 1.60
C PRO A 100 -11.79 24.69 2.26
N TYR A 101 -10.56 24.80 1.75
CA TYR A 101 -9.38 24.18 2.33
C TYR A 101 -8.21 25.16 2.30
N SER A 102 -7.20 24.88 3.11
CA SER A 102 -5.92 25.59 3.12
C SER A 102 -4.80 24.60 2.86
N ILE A 103 -3.74 25.05 2.19
CA ILE A 103 -2.53 24.26 1.98
C ILE A 103 -1.43 24.87 2.84
N LEU A 104 -0.78 24.03 3.63
CA LEU A 104 0.43 24.34 4.37
C LEU A 104 1.61 23.77 3.58
N ILE A 105 2.59 24.61 3.31
CA ILE A 105 3.77 24.28 2.54
C ILE A 105 4.98 24.58 3.43
N ASP A 106 5.87 23.60 3.59
CA ASP A 106 7.08 23.72 4.41
C ASP A 106 8.30 23.18 3.65
N GLU A 107 9.42 23.91 3.71
CA GLU A 107 10.68 23.50 3.10
C GLU A 107 11.52 22.72 4.12
N SER A 108 11.91 21.50 3.75
CA SER A 108 12.87 20.70 4.50
C SER A 108 14.12 20.49 3.66
N THR A 109 15.29 20.86 4.20
CA THR A 109 16.59 20.48 3.63
C THR A 109 17.06 19.19 4.28
N ASP A 110 17.29 18.15 3.49
CA ASP A 110 18.02 16.98 3.99
C ASP A 110 19.51 17.32 4.18
N ILE A 111 20.26 16.45 4.85
CA ILE A 111 21.73 16.59 4.95
C ILE A 111 22.39 16.38 3.57
N SER A 112 21.74 15.61 2.69
CA SER A 112 22.04 15.65 1.25
C SER A 112 21.55 16.97 0.66
N VAL A 113 22.17 17.48 -0.41
CA VAL A 113 21.83 18.79 -1.04
C VAL A 113 20.40 18.81 -1.64
N LEU A 114 19.60 17.76 -1.42
CA LEU A 114 18.21 17.62 -1.86
C LEU A 114 17.28 18.44 -0.97
N LYS A 115 16.41 19.21 -1.60
CA LYS A 115 15.35 19.96 -0.95
C LYS A 115 14.03 19.24 -1.12
N PHE A 116 13.21 19.26 -0.07
CA PHE A 116 11.88 18.69 -0.10
C PHE A 116 10.85 19.74 0.28
N LEU A 117 9.75 19.75 -0.46
CA LEU A 117 8.57 20.54 -0.15
C LEU A 117 7.50 19.63 0.45
N GLY A 118 7.30 19.76 1.76
CA GLY A 118 6.23 19.09 2.49
C GLY A 118 4.91 19.82 2.29
N ILE A 119 3.90 19.12 1.78
CA ILE A 119 2.58 19.68 1.50
C ILE A 119 1.55 19.00 2.40
N THR A 120 0.88 19.79 3.23
CA THR A 120 -0.22 19.36 4.10
C THR A 120 -1.49 20.11 3.73
N ILE A 121 -2.63 19.43 3.71
CA ILE A 121 -3.94 20.04 3.47
C ILE A 121 -4.74 20.14 4.77
N MET A 122 -5.34 21.29 5.00
CA MET A 122 -6.26 21.57 6.10
C MET A 122 -7.66 21.81 5.57
N TYR A 123 -8.66 21.12 6.11
CA TYR A 123 -10.05 21.24 5.68
C TYR A 123 -11.00 21.00 6.87
N PHE A 124 -12.25 21.45 6.74
CA PHE A 124 -13.28 21.12 7.72
C PHE A 124 -13.91 19.77 7.38
N ASP A 125 -13.62 18.73 8.16
CA ASP A 125 -14.25 17.42 8.01
C ASP A 125 -15.65 17.48 8.62
N THR A 126 -16.66 17.45 7.76
CA THR A 126 -18.08 17.53 8.14
C THR A 126 -18.56 16.30 8.90
N SER A 127 -17.93 15.14 8.69
CA SER A 127 -18.31 13.89 9.36
C SER A 127 -17.99 13.91 10.85
N ILE A 128 -16.84 14.47 11.22
CA ILE A 128 -16.38 14.61 12.60
C ILE A 128 -16.52 16.02 13.15
N LYS A 129 -17.04 16.95 12.34
CA LYS A 129 -17.32 18.37 12.67
C LYS A 129 -16.11 19.10 13.23
N ARG A 130 -14.95 18.96 12.59
CA ARG A 130 -13.67 19.50 13.06
C ARG A 130 -12.78 19.89 11.89
N VAL A 131 -11.96 20.93 12.09
CA VAL A 131 -10.82 21.24 11.21
C VAL A 131 -9.75 20.16 11.37
N THR A 132 -9.41 19.51 10.27
CA THR A 132 -8.47 18.40 10.19
C THR A 132 -7.36 18.75 9.23
N SER A 133 -6.12 18.38 9.58
CA SER A 133 -4.99 18.39 8.66
C SER A 133 -4.59 16.97 8.29
N THR A 134 -4.13 16.78 7.05
CA THR A 134 -3.50 15.53 6.62
C THR A 134 -2.37 15.80 5.63
N TYR A 135 -1.39 14.90 5.62
CA TYR A 135 -0.36 14.86 4.59
C TYR A 135 -1.01 14.76 3.21
N LEU A 136 -0.51 15.56 2.26
CA LEU A 136 -0.94 15.55 0.86
C LEU A 136 0.16 15.03 -0.07
N SER A 137 1.36 15.60 0.01
CA SER A 137 2.48 15.22 -0.85
C SER A 137 3.82 15.65 -0.27
N LEU A 138 4.89 15.06 -0.79
CA LEU A 138 6.27 15.45 -0.58
C LEU A 138 6.92 15.52 -1.95
N VAL A 139 7.41 16.71 -2.32
CA VAL A 139 7.99 16.96 -3.65
C VAL A 139 9.48 17.18 -3.47
N GLU A 140 10.30 16.42 -4.20
CA GLU A 140 11.74 16.64 -4.28
C GLU A 140 12.02 17.79 -5.25
N MET A 141 12.93 18.68 -4.88
CA MET A 141 13.28 19.88 -5.64
C MET A 141 14.80 20.07 -5.71
N GLU A 142 15.28 20.58 -6.84
CA GLU A 142 16.70 20.97 -7.01
C GLU A 142 17.01 22.31 -6.32
N SER A 143 16.06 23.24 -6.30
CA SER A 143 16.11 24.52 -5.58
C SER A 143 14.73 24.91 -5.05
N CYS A 144 14.69 25.75 -4.01
CA CYS A 144 13.45 26.34 -3.46
C CYS A 144 13.45 27.86 -3.64
N ASP A 145 13.71 28.31 -4.87
CA ASP A 145 13.49 29.70 -5.26
C ASP A 145 12.04 29.91 -5.76
N ALA A 146 11.62 31.17 -5.84
CA ALA A 146 10.26 31.52 -6.23
C ALA A 146 9.91 31.08 -7.66
N GLU A 147 10.91 30.97 -8.55
CA GLU A 147 10.71 30.56 -9.94
C GLU A 147 10.47 29.05 -10.06
N THR A 148 11.19 28.25 -9.29
CA THR A 148 11.10 26.78 -9.29
C THR A 148 9.83 26.29 -8.59
N LEU A 149 9.24 27.07 -7.69
CA LEU A 149 7.95 26.73 -7.04
C LEU A 149 6.73 26.89 -7.95
N VAL A 150 6.83 27.69 -9.02
CA VAL A 150 5.69 28.05 -9.90
C VAL A 150 5.68 27.21 -11.19
N ASN A 151 6.80 26.61 -11.56
CA ASN A 151 6.98 25.81 -12.78
C ASN A 151 6.86 24.30 -12.49
#